data_AF-A0A6N0ZH89-F1
#
_entry.id   AF-A0A6N0ZH89-F1
#
_cell.length_a   1.000
_cell.length_b   1.000
_cell.length_c   1.000
_cell.angle_alpha   90.00
_cell.angle_beta   90.00
_cell.angle_gamma   90.00
#
_symmetry.space_group_name_H-M   'P 1'
#
loop_
_entity.id
_entity.type
_entity.pdbx_description
1 polymer ?
#
loop_
_entity_poly.entity_id
_entity_poly.type
_entity_poly.pdbx_seq_one_letter_code
_entity_poly.pdbx_strand_id
1 'polypeptide(L)'
;MRTLFRCMLAPALAIACTSATAAFVIDGRQTLLQVSTQFGFVGSINSATDSRQYTSLTSDLQTQLAGSDSGSGAVGDGSWIANYQYQLDQSIDHLPAGGFAASASVTLFAFAADQGVAAVDAHSGNRLELSFHLNTDESYVFTGITTDLASVMLEELTGSGIWTPLATPAAGAFHYHLRLAAGQYRFAAISSGYHDSSQGAGSSWSVQLMTVPEPGSLLLLGTAAGIGIVTGRRQRRYAQQAPEAVIAAAMPSCCQPQPPRGRQDLPARRW
;
A
#
# COMPACT_ATOMS: atom_id res chain seq x y z
N MET A 1 -16.86 67.18 -14.56
CA MET A 1 -17.54 66.49 -13.43
C MET A 1 -17.89 65.07 -13.86
N ARG A 2 -17.78 64.13 -12.92
CA ARG A 2 -17.44 62.70 -13.09
C ARG A 2 -18.53 61.85 -13.76
N THR A 3 -18.12 61.04 -14.74
CA THR A 3 -18.80 59.84 -15.23
C THR A 3 -18.45 58.66 -14.31
N LEU A 4 -19.46 58.03 -13.69
CA LEU A 4 -19.30 56.85 -12.85
C LEU A 4 -19.43 55.58 -13.71
N PHE A 5 -18.32 54.85 -13.85
CA PHE A 5 -18.29 53.49 -14.39
C PHE A 5 -18.90 52.51 -13.37
N ARG A 6 -19.96 51.80 -13.77
CA ARG A 6 -20.50 50.63 -13.05
C ARG A 6 -19.60 49.43 -13.34
N CYS A 7 -18.86 48.95 -12.34
CA CYS A 7 -18.26 47.61 -12.38
C CYS A 7 -19.35 46.57 -12.11
N MET A 8 -19.66 45.73 -13.10
CA MET A 8 -20.39 44.49 -12.88
C MET A 8 -19.45 43.48 -12.22
N LEU A 9 -19.68 43.15 -10.95
CA LEU A 9 -19.04 42.02 -10.28
C LEU A 9 -19.68 40.73 -10.81
N ALA A 10 -18.88 39.90 -11.48
CA ALA A 10 -19.24 38.53 -11.80
C ALA A 10 -19.42 37.72 -10.50
N PRO A 11 -20.42 36.84 -10.39
CA PRO A 11 -20.52 35.95 -9.24
C PRO A 11 -19.38 34.94 -9.32
N ALA A 12 -18.38 35.09 -8.45
CA ALA A 12 -17.43 34.03 -8.18
C ALA A 12 -18.22 32.85 -7.59
N LEU A 13 -18.30 31.74 -8.33
CA LEU A 13 -18.73 30.46 -7.78
C LEU A 13 -17.78 30.11 -6.64
N ALA A 14 -18.20 30.37 -5.41
CA ALA A 14 -17.61 29.75 -4.24
C ALA A 14 -18.00 28.28 -4.29
N ILE A 15 -17.08 27.44 -4.80
CA ILE A 15 -17.14 26.00 -4.55
C ILE A 15 -16.91 25.86 -3.06
N ALA A 16 -18.01 25.67 -2.32
CA ALA A 16 -17.92 25.25 -0.94
C ALA A 16 -17.20 23.90 -0.93
N CYS A 17 -15.93 23.89 -0.53
CA CYS A 17 -15.31 22.70 0.02
C CYS A 17 -16.05 22.37 1.32
N THR A 18 -17.20 21.72 1.21
CA THR A 18 -17.71 20.92 2.31
C THR A 18 -16.65 19.87 2.56
N SER A 19 -16.01 19.92 3.73
CA SER A 19 -15.14 18.88 4.24
C SER A 19 -15.87 17.54 4.15
N ALA A 20 -15.58 16.77 3.10
CA ALA A 20 -16.10 15.42 2.97
C ALA A 20 -15.59 14.64 4.19
N THR A 21 -16.49 14.27 5.09
CA THR A 21 -16.22 13.24 6.08
C THR A 21 -15.64 12.04 5.33
N ALA A 22 -14.46 11.59 5.72
CA ALA A 22 -13.79 10.47 5.05
C ALA A 22 -14.76 9.28 5.01
N ALA A 23 -15.08 8.79 3.81
CA ALA A 23 -16.00 7.69 3.65
C ALA A 23 -15.48 6.39 4.29
N PHE A 24 -14.15 6.26 4.38
CA PHE A 24 -13.42 5.15 4.97
C PHE A 24 -12.63 5.61 6.20
N VAL A 25 -12.86 4.99 7.35
CA VAL A 25 -12.12 5.30 8.59
C VAL A 25 -11.65 4.01 9.26
N ILE A 26 -10.34 3.83 9.41
CA ILE A 26 -9.80 2.74 10.24
C ILE A 26 -9.90 3.15 11.71
N ASP A 27 -10.57 2.33 12.51
CA ASP A 27 -10.87 2.63 13.92
C ASP A 27 -10.28 1.60 14.89
N GLY A 28 -9.81 0.45 14.39
CA GLY A 28 -9.10 -0.55 15.20
C GLY A 28 -7.95 -1.22 14.45
N ARG A 29 -6.89 -1.54 15.18
CA ARG A 29 -5.80 -2.41 14.72
C ARG A 29 -5.46 -3.41 15.81
N GLN A 30 -5.15 -4.63 15.41
CA GLN A 30 -4.52 -5.64 16.27
C GLN A 30 -3.45 -6.39 15.47
N THR A 31 -2.20 -6.23 15.89
CA THR A 31 -1.06 -6.98 15.37
C THR A 31 -0.58 -7.95 16.43
N LEU A 32 -0.34 -9.21 16.05
CA LEU A 32 0.33 -10.21 16.86
C LEU A 32 1.41 -10.89 16.01
N LEU A 33 2.66 -10.69 16.40
CA LEU A 33 3.82 -11.43 15.91
C LEU A 33 4.27 -12.37 17.02
N GLN A 34 4.41 -13.65 16.74
CA GLN A 34 4.80 -14.64 17.74
C GLN A 34 5.62 -15.76 17.12
N VAL A 35 6.66 -16.19 17.82
CA VAL A 35 7.37 -17.44 17.55
C VAL A 35 7.41 -18.26 18.85
N SER A 36 6.92 -19.48 18.78
CA SER A 36 7.02 -20.48 19.85
C SER A 36 7.96 -21.58 19.41
N THR A 37 8.94 -21.91 20.23
CA THR A 37 9.90 -22.97 19.95
C THR A 37 9.93 -23.99 21.07
N GLN A 38 10.09 -25.26 20.69
CA GLN A 38 10.42 -26.35 21.60
C GLN A 38 11.67 -27.03 21.07
N PHE A 39 12.67 -27.20 21.93
CA PHE A 39 13.90 -27.87 21.56
C PHE A 39 14.44 -28.73 22.70
N GLY A 40 14.86 -29.95 22.37
CA GLY A 40 15.48 -30.89 23.31
C GLY A 40 14.99 -32.32 23.10
N PHE A 41 14.97 -33.08 24.19
CA PHE A 41 14.68 -34.50 24.21
C PHE A 41 13.55 -34.85 25.17
N VAL A 42 12.99 -36.05 25.02
CA VAL A 42 12.07 -36.64 26.01
C VAL A 42 12.70 -36.60 27.40
N GLY A 43 12.13 -35.80 28.30
CA GLY A 43 12.62 -35.59 29.68
C GLY A 43 13.48 -34.34 29.91
N SER A 44 13.84 -33.60 28.85
CA SER A 44 14.61 -32.34 28.92
C SER A 44 14.25 -31.40 27.75
N ILE A 45 12.96 -31.08 27.60
CA ILE A 45 12.46 -30.12 26.59
C ILE A 45 12.56 -28.71 27.17
N ASN A 46 13.19 -27.81 26.42
CA ASN A 46 13.09 -26.37 26.66
C ASN A 46 12.04 -25.77 25.74
N SER A 47 11.36 -24.74 26.21
CA SER A 47 10.41 -23.98 25.41
C SER A 47 10.68 -22.50 25.56
N ALA A 48 10.64 -21.79 24.45
CA ALA A 48 10.75 -20.34 24.42
C ALA A 48 9.61 -19.75 23.60
N THR A 49 9.21 -18.54 23.94
CA THR A 49 8.25 -17.76 23.16
C THR A 49 8.72 -16.33 23.08
N ASP A 50 8.88 -15.84 21.88
CA ASP A 50 9.08 -14.42 21.59
C ASP A 50 7.82 -13.88 20.92
N SER A 51 7.35 -12.71 21.36
CA SER A 51 6.14 -12.11 20.81
C SER A 51 6.13 -10.59 20.92
N ARG A 52 5.46 -9.96 19.95
CA ARG A 52 5.13 -8.54 19.96
C ARG A 52 3.67 -8.35 19.62
N GLN A 53 3.02 -7.48 20.37
CA GLN A 53 1.61 -7.13 20.19
C GLN A 53 1.44 -5.63 20.11
N TYR A 54 0.66 -5.17 19.14
CA TYR A 54 0.37 -3.76 18.93
C TYR A 54 -1.12 -3.57 18.66
N THR A 55 -1.71 -2.55 19.27
CA THR A 55 -3.13 -2.18 19.07
C THR A 55 -3.33 -0.74 18.59
N SER A 56 -2.24 0.02 18.50
CA SER A 56 -2.28 1.42 18.10
C SER A 56 -2.40 1.55 16.58
N LEU A 57 -3.29 2.44 16.14
CA LEU A 57 -3.56 2.71 14.71
C LEU A 57 -2.39 3.41 14.01
N THR A 58 -1.62 4.21 14.75
CA THR A 58 -0.65 5.15 14.16
C THR A 58 0.80 4.85 14.53
N SER A 59 1.05 3.98 15.51
CA SER A 59 2.42 3.57 15.85
C SER A 59 2.81 2.33 15.06
N ASP A 60 4.08 2.27 14.68
CA ASP A 60 4.70 1.07 14.12
C ASP A 60 3.89 0.52 12.93
N LEU A 61 3.74 1.33 11.88
CA LEU A 61 3.13 0.91 10.61
C LEU A 61 3.98 -0.17 9.89
N GLN A 62 5.25 -0.28 10.28
CA GLN A 62 6.12 -1.39 9.94
C GLN A 62 6.59 -2.03 11.24
N THR A 63 6.03 -3.20 11.55
CA THR A 63 6.42 -4.00 12.70
C THR A 63 7.23 -5.19 12.24
N GLN A 64 8.35 -5.39 12.90
CA GLN A 64 9.22 -6.55 12.69
C GLN A 64 9.45 -7.26 14.02
N LEU A 65 9.51 -8.58 13.97
CA LEU A 65 9.99 -9.45 15.04
C LEU A 65 10.98 -10.44 14.43
N ALA A 66 12.24 -10.33 14.80
CA ALA A 66 13.28 -11.21 14.31
C ALA A 66 14.19 -11.63 15.45
N GLY A 67 14.73 -12.84 15.34
CA GLY A 67 15.60 -13.40 16.35
C GLY A 67 16.17 -14.73 15.93
N SER A 68 17.00 -15.26 16.80
CA SER A 68 17.63 -16.56 16.66
C SER A 68 17.91 -17.11 18.03
N ASP A 69 17.84 -18.43 18.18
CA ASP A 69 18.27 -19.09 19.40
C ASP A 69 18.99 -20.40 19.05
N SER A 70 19.76 -20.89 20.01
CA SER A 70 20.50 -22.14 19.91
C SER A 70 20.49 -22.87 21.24
N GLY A 71 20.29 -24.19 21.19
CA GLY A 71 20.35 -25.06 22.34
C GLY A 71 21.26 -26.25 22.09
N SER A 72 21.85 -26.79 23.16
CA SER A 72 22.58 -28.05 23.10
C SER A 72 22.54 -28.77 24.44
N GLY A 73 22.81 -30.08 24.42
CA GLY A 73 22.92 -30.89 25.63
C GLY A 73 23.41 -32.31 25.35
N ALA A 74 23.73 -33.04 26.41
CA ALA A 74 24.20 -34.42 26.35
C ALA A 74 23.04 -35.42 26.52
N VAL A 75 23.10 -36.56 25.81
CA VAL A 75 22.16 -37.68 25.94
C VAL A 75 22.91 -39.00 25.83
N GLY A 76 23.10 -39.70 26.95
CA GLY A 76 23.84 -40.96 26.97
C GLY A 76 25.28 -40.77 26.48
N ASP A 77 25.64 -41.47 25.40
CA ASP A 77 26.88 -41.34 24.64
C ASP A 77 26.81 -40.30 23.50
N GLY A 78 25.62 -39.74 23.23
CA GLY A 78 25.37 -38.73 22.22
C GLY A 78 25.17 -37.31 22.76
N SER A 79 24.88 -36.40 21.84
CA SER A 79 24.55 -34.99 22.13
C SER A 79 23.52 -34.48 21.13
N TRP A 80 22.76 -33.45 21.49
CA TRP A 80 21.96 -32.67 20.54
C TRP A 80 22.46 -31.25 20.41
N ILE A 81 22.20 -30.70 19.24
CA ILE A 81 22.32 -29.28 18.94
C ILE A 81 21.09 -28.88 18.12
N ALA A 82 20.43 -27.80 18.54
CA ALA A 82 19.32 -27.18 17.84
C ALA A 82 19.64 -25.70 17.61
N ASN A 83 19.32 -25.19 16.43
CA ASN A 83 19.42 -23.76 16.10
C ASN A 83 18.17 -23.34 15.35
N TYR A 84 17.68 -22.14 15.59
CA TYR A 84 16.64 -21.56 14.74
C TYR A 84 16.85 -20.07 14.53
N GLN A 85 16.30 -19.57 13.43
CA GLN A 85 16.29 -18.17 13.02
C GLN A 85 14.91 -17.85 12.47
N TYR A 86 14.39 -16.69 12.82
CA TYR A 86 13.08 -16.24 12.36
C TYR A 86 13.07 -14.76 12.08
N GLN A 87 12.22 -14.39 11.14
CA GLN A 87 11.87 -13.02 10.83
C GLN A 87 10.40 -12.96 10.43
N LEU A 88 9.63 -12.16 11.17
CA LEU A 88 8.23 -11.85 10.92
C LEU A 88 8.15 -10.37 10.62
N ASP A 89 7.74 -10.02 9.41
CA ASP A 89 7.56 -8.62 9.00
C ASP A 89 6.09 -8.37 8.71
N GLN A 90 5.62 -7.18 9.05
CA GLN A 90 4.27 -6.73 8.74
C GLN A 90 4.28 -5.24 8.46
N SER A 91 3.62 -4.83 7.37
CA SER A 91 3.53 -3.45 6.91
C SER A 91 2.10 -3.04 6.62
N ILE A 92 1.76 -1.78 6.90
CA ILE A 92 0.43 -1.22 6.65
C ILE A 92 0.60 0.22 6.16
N ASP A 93 -0.06 0.55 5.06
CA ASP A 93 -0.10 1.88 4.48
C ASP A 93 -1.55 2.33 4.31
N HIS A 94 -1.87 3.52 4.83
CA HIS A 94 -3.17 4.15 4.61
C HIS A 94 -3.20 4.82 3.23
N LEU A 95 -4.26 4.58 2.46
CA LEU A 95 -4.38 5.15 1.11
C LEU A 95 -5.13 6.49 1.16
N PRO A 96 -4.59 7.57 0.57
CA PRO A 96 -5.21 8.91 0.60
C PRO A 96 -6.59 9.01 -0.03
N ALA A 97 -6.92 8.09 -0.95
CA ALA A 97 -8.21 8.04 -1.65
C ALA A 97 -9.28 7.20 -0.93
N GLY A 98 -8.98 6.69 0.27
CA GLY A 98 -9.81 5.73 0.98
C GLY A 98 -9.33 4.30 0.77
N GLY A 99 -9.19 3.56 1.86
CA GLY A 99 -8.68 2.20 1.88
C GLY A 99 -7.27 2.05 2.50
N PHE A 100 -6.67 0.89 2.29
CA PHE A 100 -5.35 0.54 2.83
C PHE A 100 -4.61 -0.43 1.91
N ALA A 101 -3.29 -0.47 2.03
CA ALA A 101 -2.45 -1.58 1.60
C ALA A 101 -1.80 -2.21 2.83
N ALA A 102 -1.68 -3.53 2.85
CA ALA A 102 -1.01 -4.23 3.94
C ALA A 102 -0.25 -5.43 3.40
N SER A 103 0.86 -5.79 4.04
CA SER A 103 1.59 -7.00 3.70
C SER A 103 2.19 -7.63 4.95
N ALA A 104 2.46 -8.92 4.89
CA ALA A 104 3.24 -9.59 5.89
C ALA A 104 4.02 -10.78 5.32
N SER A 105 5.12 -11.10 5.98
CA SER A 105 5.95 -12.25 5.69
C SER A 105 6.32 -12.99 6.98
N VAL A 106 6.55 -14.27 6.82
CA VAL A 106 7.07 -15.18 7.81
C VAL A 106 8.21 -15.92 7.14
N THR A 107 9.39 -15.79 7.72
CA THR A 107 10.56 -16.59 7.38
C THR A 107 10.99 -17.32 8.64
N LEU A 108 10.97 -18.65 8.60
CA LEU A 108 11.38 -19.48 9.72
C LEU A 108 12.31 -20.58 9.21
N PHE A 109 13.51 -20.58 9.76
CA PHE A 109 14.52 -21.59 9.51
C PHE A 109 14.88 -22.25 10.85
N ALA A 110 14.85 -23.58 10.90
CA ALA A 110 15.30 -24.32 12.06
C ALA A 110 16.17 -25.50 11.63
N PHE A 111 17.09 -25.89 12.49
CA PHE A 111 18.03 -26.95 12.22
C PHE A 111 18.26 -27.76 13.49
N ALA A 112 18.23 -29.08 13.36
CA ALA A 112 18.50 -30.04 14.42
C ALA A 112 19.58 -31.02 13.93
N ALA A 113 20.66 -31.18 14.70
CA ALA A 113 21.74 -32.13 14.40
C ALA A 113 21.68 -33.39 15.29
N ASP A 114 22.22 -34.48 14.74
CA ASP A 114 22.00 -35.86 15.20
C ASP A 114 22.95 -36.37 16.30
N GLN A 115 22.51 -37.50 16.88
CA GLN A 115 23.08 -38.53 17.79
C GLN A 115 22.14 -38.85 18.98
N GLY A 116 21.10 -38.04 19.15
CA GLY A 116 19.84 -38.54 19.70
C GLY A 116 18.71 -37.58 19.34
N VAL A 117 17.48 -38.07 19.41
CA VAL A 117 16.21 -37.35 19.23
C VAL A 117 16.25 -35.84 19.57
N ALA A 118 16.49 -35.00 18.56
CA ALA A 118 16.33 -33.55 18.67
C ALA A 118 14.94 -33.16 18.13
N ALA A 119 13.95 -33.04 19.01
CA ALA A 119 12.66 -32.46 18.61
C ALA A 119 12.83 -30.94 18.54
N VAL A 120 12.81 -30.35 17.34
CA VAL A 120 12.79 -28.89 17.13
C VAL A 120 11.50 -28.54 16.43
N ASP A 121 10.56 -28.01 17.20
CA ASP A 121 9.25 -27.59 16.73
C ASP A 121 9.14 -26.08 16.87
N ALA A 122 9.25 -25.38 15.75
CA ALA A 122 9.13 -23.93 15.71
C ALA A 122 7.85 -23.52 14.98
N HIS A 123 7.05 -22.70 15.66
CA HIS A 123 5.76 -22.22 15.18
C HIS A 123 5.78 -20.71 15.15
N SER A 124 5.68 -20.15 13.95
CA SER A 124 5.57 -18.70 13.74
C SER A 124 4.14 -18.32 13.37
N GLY A 125 3.64 -17.25 13.98
CA GLY A 125 2.37 -16.63 13.69
C GLY A 125 2.53 -15.14 13.44
N ASN A 126 1.94 -14.65 12.36
CA ASN A 126 1.90 -13.24 12.00
C ASN A 126 0.45 -12.87 11.66
N ARG A 127 -0.26 -12.29 12.63
CA ARG A 127 -1.66 -11.89 12.52
C ARG A 127 -1.77 -10.37 12.44
N LEU A 128 -2.58 -9.90 11.49
CA LEU A 128 -3.07 -8.54 11.41
C LEU A 128 -4.59 -8.55 11.38
N GLU A 129 -5.21 -7.73 12.22
CA GLU A 129 -6.60 -7.33 12.06
C GLU A 129 -6.71 -5.82 11.97
N LEU A 130 -7.49 -5.36 11.01
CA LEU A 130 -7.86 -3.95 10.83
C LEU A 130 -9.37 -3.85 10.87
N SER A 131 -9.89 -3.10 11.83
CA SER A 131 -11.31 -2.73 11.88
C SER A 131 -11.47 -1.36 11.24
N PHE A 132 -12.52 -1.22 10.43
CA PHE A 132 -12.84 0.04 9.78
C PHE A 132 -14.34 0.23 9.62
N HIS A 133 -14.74 1.50 9.54
CA HIS A 133 -16.11 1.90 9.31
C HIS A 133 -16.25 2.62 7.97
N LEU A 134 -17.36 2.33 7.27
CA LEU A 134 -17.80 3.06 6.10
C LEU A 134 -18.99 3.95 6.44
N ASN A 135 -18.87 5.25 6.16
CA ASN A 135 -19.94 6.22 6.40
C ASN A 135 -20.98 6.26 5.26
N THR A 136 -20.63 5.74 4.08
CA THR A 136 -21.45 5.79 2.86
C THR A 136 -21.28 4.53 2.03
N ASP A 137 -22.29 4.22 1.21
CA ASP A 137 -22.25 3.10 0.29
C ASP A 137 -21.27 3.37 -0.86
N GLU A 138 -20.26 2.51 -1.00
CA GLU A 138 -19.17 2.71 -1.94
C GLU A 138 -18.74 1.42 -2.64
N SER A 139 -18.14 1.56 -3.82
CA SER A 139 -17.55 0.44 -4.54
C SER A 139 -16.06 0.37 -4.19
N TYR A 140 -15.59 -0.83 -3.86
CA TYR A 140 -14.20 -1.13 -3.55
C TYR A 140 -13.64 -2.21 -4.47
N VAL A 141 -12.33 -2.17 -4.66
CA VAL A 141 -11.54 -3.27 -5.19
C VAL A 141 -10.71 -3.84 -4.06
N PHE A 142 -10.86 -5.15 -3.83
CA PHE A 142 -10.03 -5.91 -2.92
C PHE A 142 -9.17 -6.88 -3.70
N THR A 143 -7.85 -6.65 -3.69
CA THR A 143 -6.89 -7.41 -4.49
C THR A 143 -5.69 -7.78 -3.65
N GLY A 144 -4.97 -8.81 -4.08
CA GLY A 144 -3.74 -9.21 -3.42
C GLY A 144 -3.19 -10.52 -3.94
N ILE A 145 -2.19 -11.01 -3.22
CA ILE A 145 -1.55 -12.31 -3.41
C ILE A 145 -1.31 -12.94 -2.04
N THR A 146 -1.54 -14.24 -1.93
CA THR A 146 -1.29 -15.02 -0.71
C THR A 146 -0.57 -16.33 -1.03
N THR A 147 0.24 -16.82 -0.09
CA THR A 147 0.79 -18.19 -0.13
C THR A 147 -0.17 -19.19 0.52
N ASP A 148 0.06 -20.50 0.33
CA ASP A 148 -0.79 -21.58 0.86
C ASP A 148 -0.92 -21.60 2.39
N LEU A 149 0.05 -21.07 3.12
CA LEU A 149 0.07 -21.00 4.58
C LEU A 149 -0.43 -19.64 5.13
N ALA A 150 -0.87 -18.76 4.25
CA ALA A 150 -1.49 -17.49 4.58
C ALA A 150 -3.01 -17.57 4.37
N SER A 151 -3.76 -16.98 5.29
CA SER A 151 -5.19 -16.76 5.16
C SER A 151 -5.48 -15.28 5.24
N VAL A 152 -6.34 -14.81 4.34
CA VAL A 152 -6.81 -13.44 4.29
C VAL A 152 -8.33 -13.47 4.21
N MET A 153 -8.97 -12.57 4.94
CA MET A 153 -10.42 -12.43 4.97
C MET A 153 -10.82 -10.97 5.02
N LEU A 154 -11.88 -10.63 4.29
CA LEU A 154 -12.63 -9.40 4.47
C LEU A 154 -14.02 -9.76 4.94
N GLU A 155 -14.45 -9.15 6.03
CA GLU A 155 -15.68 -9.49 6.74
C GLU A 155 -16.50 -8.24 7.04
N GLU A 156 -17.81 -8.42 7.11
CA GLU A 156 -18.78 -7.41 7.53
C GLU A 156 -19.32 -7.78 8.92
N LEU A 157 -19.50 -6.77 9.77
CA LEU A 157 -20.20 -6.96 11.02
C LEU A 157 -21.71 -7.01 10.77
N THR A 158 -22.27 -8.20 10.89
CA THR A 158 -23.70 -8.44 10.72
C THR A 158 -24.36 -8.73 12.07
N GLY A 159 -25.48 -8.05 12.36
CA GLY A 159 -26.26 -8.28 13.58
C GLY A 159 -25.47 -8.05 14.88
N SER A 160 -25.76 -8.86 15.91
CA SER A 160 -25.22 -8.72 17.28
C SER A 160 -23.81 -9.29 17.43
N GLY A 161 -22.83 -8.77 16.70
CA GLY A 161 -21.41 -9.11 16.91
C GLY A 161 -20.87 -10.26 16.06
N ILE A 162 -21.58 -10.67 15.00
CA ILE A 162 -21.14 -11.77 14.11
C ILE A 162 -20.42 -11.19 12.89
N TRP A 163 -19.16 -11.57 12.71
CA TRP A 163 -18.41 -11.27 11.49
C TRP A 163 -18.76 -12.28 10.40
N THR A 164 -19.31 -11.79 9.29
CA THR A 164 -19.68 -12.61 8.13
C THR A 164 -18.66 -12.38 7.01
N PRO A 165 -18.05 -13.44 6.43
CA PRO A 165 -17.07 -13.29 5.36
C PRO A 165 -17.71 -12.75 4.07
N LEU A 166 -17.15 -11.67 3.55
CA LEU A 166 -17.45 -11.11 2.23
C LEU A 166 -16.49 -11.63 1.17
N ALA A 167 -15.22 -11.80 1.52
CA ALA A 167 -14.20 -12.36 0.65
C ALA A 167 -13.23 -13.24 1.46
N THR A 168 -13.04 -14.47 1.01
CA THR A 168 -12.06 -15.43 1.55
C THR A 168 -11.22 -15.96 0.38
N PRO A 169 -10.24 -15.18 -0.10
CA PRO A 169 -9.42 -15.59 -1.22
C PRO A 169 -8.69 -16.91 -0.93
N ALA A 170 -8.59 -17.75 -1.95
CA ALA A 170 -7.67 -18.88 -1.93
C ALA A 170 -6.22 -18.41 -2.13
N ALA A 171 -5.27 -19.32 -1.92
CA ALA A 171 -3.87 -19.07 -2.21
C ALA A 171 -3.65 -18.68 -3.68
N GLY A 172 -2.68 -17.79 -3.91
CA GLY A 172 -2.40 -17.16 -5.19
C GLY A 172 -2.92 -15.73 -5.28
N ALA A 173 -2.93 -15.20 -6.51
CA ALA A 173 -3.40 -13.85 -6.80
C ALA A 173 -4.93 -13.80 -6.87
N PHE A 174 -5.53 -12.74 -6.34
CA PHE A 174 -6.97 -12.56 -6.32
C PHE A 174 -7.39 -11.11 -6.59
N HIS A 175 -8.64 -10.95 -7.03
CA HIS A 175 -9.23 -9.66 -7.35
C HIS A 175 -10.76 -9.73 -7.22
N TYR A 176 -11.31 -8.97 -6.27
CA TYR A 176 -12.74 -8.86 -6.01
C TYR A 176 -13.21 -7.43 -6.22
N HIS A 177 -14.35 -7.28 -6.92
CA HIS A 177 -15.11 -6.05 -6.95
C HIS A 177 -16.25 -6.15 -5.95
N LEU A 178 -16.28 -5.22 -5.00
CA LEU A 178 -17.22 -5.24 -3.88
C LEU A 178 -18.05 -3.96 -3.89
N ARG A 179 -19.34 -4.08 -3.58
CA ARG A 179 -20.19 -2.94 -3.24
C ARG A 179 -20.48 -3.05 -1.75
N LEU A 180 -19.89 -2.15 -0.97
CA LEU A 180 -19.98 -2.15 0.49
C LEU A 180 -20.97 -1.07 0.91
N ALA A 181 -21.90 -1.41 1.80
CA ALA A 181 -22.83 -0.44 2.37
C ALA A 181 -22.18 0.31 3.55
N ALA A 182 -22.78 1.41 3.99
CA ALA A 182 -22.39 2.05 5.23
C ALA A 182 -22.50 1.04 6.41
N GLY A 183 -21.42 0.85 7.17
CA GLY A 183 -21.33 -0.25 8.13
C GLY A 183 -19.93 -0.47 8.72
N GLN A 184 -19.80 -1.48 9.58
CA GLN A 184 -18.53 -1.88 10.19
C GLN A 184 -17.96 -3.12 9.51
N TYR A 185 -16.66 -3.11 9.29
CA TYR A 185 -15.93 -4.12 8.55
C TYR A 185 -14.63 -4.48 9.24
N ARG A 186 -14.14 -5.68 8.96
CA ARG A 186 -12.84 -6.15 9.41
C ARG A 186 -12.09 -6.79 8.27
N PHE A 187 -10.83 -6.41 8.16
CA PHE A 187 -9.84 -7.19 7.45
C PHE A 187 -9.06 -8.03 8.46
N ALA A 188 -8.94 -9.33 8.22
CA ALA A 188 -8.15 -10.24 9.04
C ALA A 188 -7.20 -11.03 8.16
N ALA A 189 -5.93 -11.06 8.53
CA ALA A 189 -4.91 -11.84 7.85
C ALA A 189 -4.03 -12.56 8.85
N ILE A 190 -3.69 -13.81 8.54
CA ILE A 190 -2.86 -14.67 9.36
C ILE A 190 -1.88 -15.38 8.43
N SER A 191 -0.59 -15.21 8.68
CA SER A 191 0.44 -16.09 8.14
C SER A 191 0.90 -17.05 9.22
N SER A 192 1.05 -18.31 8.86
CA SER A 192 1.62 -19.34 9.72
C SER A 192 2.87 -19.94 9.10
N GLY A 193 3.77 -20.41 9.94
CA GLY A 193 4.92 -21.20 9.51
C GLY A 193 5.20 -22.26 10.57
N TYR A 194 5.44 -23.49 10.12
CA TYR A 194 5.79 -24.61 10.97
C TYR A 194 7.00 -25.35 10.41
N HIS A 195 8.00 -25.57 11.25
CA HIS A 195 9.20 -26.30 10.91
C HIS A 195 9.41 -27.48 11.87
N ASP A 196 9.61 -28.68 11.33
CA ASP A 196 9.83 -29.94 12.07
C ASP A 196 11.12 -30.64 11.63
N SER A 197 12.30 -30.09 11.96
CA SER A 197 13.63 -30.64 11.58
C SER A 197 13.90 -30.92 10.08
N SER A 198 12.91 -30.86 9.19
CA SER A 198 12.97 -31.42 7.84
C SER A 198 12.70 -30.42 6.71
N GLN A 199 12.04 -29.28 6.99
CA GLN A 199 11.70 -28.28 5.98
C GLN A 199 11.66 -26.85 6.54
N GLY A 200 12.31 -25.92 5.84
CA GLY A 200 12.13 -24.48 6.03
C GLY A 200 10.67 -24.08 5.87
N ALA A 201 10.18 -23.17 6.71
CA ALA A 201 8.80 -22.72 6.69
C ALA A 201 8.70 -21.24 6.30
N GLY A 202 7.80 -20.93 5.38
CA GLY A 202 7.58 -19.56 4.94
C GLY A 202 6.15 -19.32 4.51
N SER A 203 5.67 -18.11 4.77
CA SER A 203 4.34 -17.68 4.37
C SER A 203 4.33 -16.18 4.15
N SER A 204 3.55 -15.72 3.17
CA SER A 204 3.36 -14.29 2.94
C SER A 204 2.00 -13.96 2.34
N TRP A 205 1.62 -12.71 2.53
CA TRP A 205 0.49 -12.08 1.85
C TRP A 205 0.78 -10.61 1.60
N SER A 206 0.16 -10.07 0.55
CA SER A 206 0.16 -8.64 0.24
C SER A 206 -1.20 -8.30 -0.37
N VAL A 207 -1.86 -7.29 0.16
CA VAL A 207 -3.23 -6.95 -0.18
C VAL A 207 -3.41 -5.45 -0.30
N GLN A 208 -4.46 -5.07 -1.03
CA GLN A 208 -4.92 -3.71 -1.13
C GLN A 208 -6.44 -3.69 -1.18
N LEU A 209 -7.04 -2.83 -0.35
CA LEU A 209 -8.42 -2.43 -0.45
C LEU A 209 -8.45 -0.96 -0.88
N MET A 210 -9.05 -0.65 -2.02
CA MET A 210 -9.11 0.71 -2.55
C MET A 210 -10.52 1.07 -2.99
N THR A 211 -10.92 2.33 -2.78
CA THR A 211 -12.15 2.86 -3.36
C THR A 211 -12.05 2.85 -4.89
N VAL A 212 -13.16 2.54 -5.56
CA VAL A 212 -13.28 2.73 -7.02
C VAL A 212 -13.60 4.21 -7.25
N PRO A 213 -12.73 4.97 -7.94
CA PRO A 213 -13.02 6.38 -8.23
C PRO A 213 -14.32 6.50 -9.01
N GLU A 214 -15.23 7.38 -8.59
CA GLU A 214 -16.43 7.63 -9.38
C GLU A 214 -16.04 8.19 -10.76
N PRO A 215 -16.76 7.84 -11.85
CA PRO A 215 -16.48 8.35 -13.19
C PRO A 215 -16.43 9.88 -13.27
N GLY A 216 -17.20 10.59 -12.43
CA GLY A 216 -17.20 12.06 -12.34
C GLY A 216 -15.88 12.65 -11.85
N SER A 217 -15.16 11.95 -10.96
CA SER A 217 -13.85 12.35 -10.44
C SER A 217 -12.75 12.31 -11.51
N LEU A 218 -12.85 11.35 -12.44
CA LEU A 218 -11.93 11.26 -13.59
C LEU A 218 -12.09 12.46 -14.54
N LEU A 219 -13.31 12.97 -14.70
CA LEU A 219 -13.59 14.16 -15.52
C LEU A 219 -13.04 15.45 -14.89
N LEU A 220 -13.02 15.55 -13.56
CA LEU A 220 -12.43 16.69 -12.83
C LEU A 220 -10.89 16.72 -12.94
N LEU A 221 -10.22 15.57 -12.89
CA LEU A 221 -8.80 15.45 -13.21
C LEU A 221 -8.49 15.85 -14.66
N GLY A 222 -9.32 15.43 -15.61
CA GLY A 222 -9.18 15.80 -17.03
C GLY A 222 -9.41 17.29 -17.30
N THR A 223 -10.36 17.93 -16.61
CA THR A 223 -10.64 19.37 -16.78
C THR A 223 -9.59 20.25 -16.14
N ALA A 224 -9.03 19.90 -14.98
CA ALA A 224 -7.91 20.63 -14.38
C ALA A 224 -6.66 20.64 -15.26
N ALA A 225 -6.32 19.49 -15.88
CA ALA A 225 -5.24 19.40 -16.85
C ALA A 225 -5.53 20.21 -18.14
N GLY A 226 -6.79 20.20 -18.60
CA GLY A 226 -7.24 20.98 -19.76
C GLY A 226 -7.17 22.50 -19.53
N ILE A 227 -7.57 22.99 -18.35
CA ILE A 227 -7.56 24.43 -18.02
C ILE A 227 -6.12 24.92 -17.85
N GLY A 228 -5.20 24.14 -17.27
CA GLY A 228 -3.78 24.50 -17.14
C GLY A 228 -3.07 24.68 -18.49
N ILE A 229 -3.43 23.88 -19.49
CA ILE A 229 -2.85 23.98 -20.85
C ILE A 229 -3.41 25.21 -21.61
N VAL A 230 -4.67 25.57 -21.38
CA VAL A 230 -5.31 26.72 -22.07
C VAL A 230 -4.92 28.06 -21.42
N THR A 231 -4.77 28.13 -20.09
CA THR A 231 -4.33 29.36 -19.39
C THR A 231 -2.82 29.60 -19.53
N GLY A 232 -2.00 28.55 -19.50
CA GLY A 232 -0.54 28.64 -19.72
C GLY A 232 -0.15 29.08 -21.13
N ARG A 233 -0.95 28.74 -22.16
CA ARG A 233 -0.75 29.23 -23.54
C ARG A 233 -1.14 30.70 -23.74
N ARG A 234 -2.07 31.25 -22.94
CA ARG A 234 -2.44 32.68 -23.04
C ARG A 234 -1.44 33.60 -22.33
N GLN A 235 -0.83 33.18 -21.22
CA GLN A 235 0.17 34.00 -20.54
C GLN A 235 1.50 34.12 -21.30
N ARG A 236 1.94 33.09 -22.04
CA ARG A 236 3.18 33.16 -22.83
C ARG A 236 3.13 34.09 -24.04
N ARG A 237 1.95 34.52 -24.52
CA ARG A 237 1.84 35.47 -25.63
C ARG A 237 1.82 36.94 -25.22
N TYR A 238 1.63 37.26 -23.94
CA TYR A 238 1.55 38.64 -23.47
C TYR A 238 2.81 39.17 -22.79
N ALA A 239 3.80 38.31 -22.49
CA ALA A 239 5.03 38.71 -21.79
C ALA A 239 6.22 39.06 -22.71
N GLN A 240 6.00 39.23 -24.03
CA GLN A 240 7.11 39.41 -24.99
C GLN A 240 6.93 40.59 -25.96
N GLN A 241 6.43 41.73 -25.47
CA GLN A 241 6.59 43.04 -26.12
C GLN A 241 7.23 44.01 -25.12
N ALA A 242 8.51 44.33 -25.38
CA ALA A 242 9.43 45.18 -24.62
C ALA A 242 9.06 46.69 -24.71
N PRO A 243 9.82 47.68 -24.15
CA PRO A 243 11.19 47.99 -24.64
C PRO A 243 12.21 48.59 -23.63
N GLU A 244 13.48 48.28 -23.94
CA GLU A 244 14.70 49.12 -23.95
C GLU A 244 15.03 50.10 -22.82
N ALA A 245 16.23 49.94 -22.23
CA ALA A 245 17.31 50.92 -22.41
C ALA A 245 18.69 50.41 -21.90
N VAL A 246 19.64 50.30 -22.86
CA VAL A 246 21.04 50.79 -22.80
C VAL A 246 21.98 50.06 -21.81
N ILE A 247 23.08 49.40 -22.23
CA ILE A 247 24.33 50.00 -22.73
C ILE A 247 25.04 49.05 -23.72
N ALA A 248 25.55 49.68 -24.77
CA ALA A 248 26.37 49.12 -25.84
C ALA A 248 27.72 48.55 -25.39
N ALA A 249 28.19 47.49 -26.08
CA ALA A 249 29.51 47.42 -26.73
C ALA A 249 29.83 45.97 -27.15
N ALA A 250 30.59 45.85 -28.25
CA ALA A 250 31.22 44.65 -28.79
C ALA A 250 30.35 43.70 -29.65
N MET A 251 30.28 44.05 -30.94
CA MET A 251 30.26 43.09 -32.06
C MET A 251 31.56 42.24 -32.07
N PRO A 252 31.60 41.01 -32.63
CA PRO A 252 31.47 40.81 -34.08
C PRO A 252 30.64 39.60 -34.56
N SER A 253 29.96 39.85 -35.69
CA SER A 253 29.84 39.02 -36.88
C SER A 253 30.14 37.52 -36.74
N CYS A 254 29.09 36.69 -36.80
CA CYS A 254 28.93 35.65 -37.83
C CYS A 254 27.55 34.99 -37.67
N CYS A 255 26.90 34.67 -38.80
CA CYS A 255 25.71 33.82 -38.94
C CYS A 255 24.33 34.46 -38.62
N GLN A 256 23.84 35.33 -39.52
CA GLN A 256 22.39 35.46 -39.75
C GLN A 256 21.96 34.49 -40.87
N PRO A 257 20.96 33.62 -40.65
CA PRO A 257 20.27 32.92 -41.73
C PRO A 257 19.24 33.85 -42.40
N GLN A 258 19.34 34.01 -43.72
CA GLN A 258 18.37 34.71 -44.56
C GLN A 258 16.99 34.01 -44.58
N PRO A 259 15.88 34.76 -44.71
CA PRO A 259 14.54 34.19 -44.86
C PRO A 259 14.30 33.65 -46.29
N PRO A 260 13.61 32.51 -46.47
CA PRO A 260 13.33 31.96 -47.78
C PRO A 260 12.20 32.72 -48.49
N ARG A 261 12.44 33.04 -49.77
CA ARG A 261 11.50 33.62 -50.72
C ARG A 261 10.50 32.57 -51.22
N GLY A 262 9.24 33.00 -51.35
CA GLY A 262 8.52 32.92 -52.63
C GLY A 262 8.03 31.56 -53.13
N ARG A 263 6.74 31.32 -52.86
CA ARG A 263 5.73 30.56 -53.62
C ARG A 263 6.00 30.40 -55.13
N GLN A 264 5.83 29.19 -55.67
CA GLN A 264 5.39 28.96 -57.06
C GLN A 264 4.68 27.60 -57.19
N ASP A 265 3.78 27.56 -58.17
CA ASP A 265 2.60 26.70 -58.27
C ASP A 265 2.82 25.27 -58.82
N LEU A 266 1.80 24.44 -58.51
CA LEU A 266 1.28 23.18 -59.11
C LEU A 266 1.59 22.91 -60.61
N PRO A 267 1.46 21.66 -61.16
CA PRO A 267 0.34 20.74 -60.90
C PRO A 267 0.59 19.21 -60.97
N ALA A 268 -0.52 18.49 -60.78
CA ALA A 268 -0.73 17.05 -60.63
C ALA A 268 -0.45 16.14 -61.86
N ARG A 269 -0.21 14.85 -61.57
CA ARG A 269 -0.72 13.62 -62.26
C ARG A 269 -0.25 12.39 -61.44
N ARG A 270 -1.15 11.53 -60.94
CA ARG A 270 -1.62 10.23 -61.53
C ARG A 270 -0.44 9.41 -62.09
N TRP A 271 -0.17 8.17 -61.71
CA TRP A 271 -0.98 7.03 -61.25
C TRP A 271 -0.29 6.30 -60.09
#